data_AF-A0A2D6LPM2-F1
#
_entry.id   AF-A0A2D6LPM2-F1
#
_cell.length_a   1.000
_cell.length_b   1.000
_cell.length_c   1.000
_cell.angle_alpha   90.00
_cell.angle_beta   90.00
_cell.angle_gamma   90.00
#
_symmetry.space_group_name_H-M   'P 1'
#
loop_
_entity.id
_entity.type
_entity.pdbx_description
1 polymer ?
#
loop_
_entity_poly.entity_id
_entity_poly.type
_entity_poly.pdbx_seq_one_letter_code
_entity_poly.pdbx_strand_id
1 'polypeptide(L)'
;MLKEIFKSKRITDLLLISFMVFFVLVAFVLFSPSENSNYRPYRPELYIDDSGNPECPEEFGCCTGEFYKQKKCYAYQACINFKCQIRECTAECCVLDRFERKECPAGLVCDRYECKKPECPYSCCENESEYRDKSCKNNLECTNSNECHVRECKNQCCEGIEGYREVLCPAPQECNNGICEKPECTARCCMANDPDYKEKSCPPHENCVGRVCVIKFF
;
A
#
# COMPACT_ATOMS: atom_id res chain seq x y z
N MET A 1 -9.94 76.91 -7.85
CA MET A 1 -9.29 75.64 -7.45
C MET A 1 -9.89 74.38 -8.11
N LEU A 2 -11.20 74.25 -8.37
CA LEU A 2 -11.76 73.03 -9.00
C LEU A 2 -11.34 72.76 -10.47
N LYS A 3 -10.97 73.79 -11.25
CA LYS A 3 -10.61 73.64 -12.67
C LYS A 3 -9.26 72.93 -12.90
N GLU A 4 -8.33 73.06 -11.98
CA GLU A 4 -7.00 72.43 -12.03
C GLU A 4 -7.08 70.92 -11.77
N ILE A 5 -7.97 70.51 -10.86
CA ILE A 5 -8.14 69.11 -10.44
C ILE A 5 -8.77 68.26 -11.55
N PHE A 6 -9.74 68.80 -12.29
CA PHE A 6 -10.36 68.10 -13.43
C PHE A 6 -9.41 67.89 -14.61
N LYS A 7 -8.44 68.79 -14.81
CA LYS A 7 -7.44 68.66 -15.89
C LYS A 7 -6.41 67.58 -15.55
N SER A 8 -5.99 67.50 -14.28
CA SER A 8 -5.05 66.48 -13.80
C SER A 8 -5.62 65.05 -13.89
N LYS A 9 -6.90 64.87 -13.53
CA LYS A 9 -7.55 63.54 -13.59
C LYS A 9 -7.65 63.00 -15.03
N ARG A 10 -8.02 63.85 -15.99
CA ARG A 10 -8.09 63.46 -17.41
C ARG A 10 -6.73 63.08 -18.01
N ILE A 11 -5.66 63.76 -17.61
CA ILE A 11 -4.30 63.45 -18.08
C ILE A 11 -3.85 62.10 -17.50
N THR A 12 -4.14 61.85 -16.23
CA THR A 12 -3.80 60.60 -15.55
C THR A 12 -4.52 59.41 -16.19
N ASP A 13 -5.82 59.54 -16.48
CA ASP A 13 -6.59 58.49 -17.15
C ASP A 13 -6.08 58.21 -18.58
N LEU A 14 -5.68 59.25 -19.33
CA LEU A 14 -5.09 59.08 -20.67
C LEU A 14 -3.74 58.36 -20.64
N LEU A 15 -2.90 58.67 -19.66
CA LEU A 15 -1.60 57.99 -19.49
C LEU A 15 -1.78 56.53 -19.10
N LEU A 16 -2.76 56.22 -18.26
CA LEU A 16 -3.06 54.86 -17.81
C LEU A 16 -3.58 54.00 -18.96
N ILE A 17 -4.46 54.57 -19.81
CA ILE A 17 -4.94 53.90 -21.03
C ILE A 17 -3.77 53.66 -22.00
N SER A 18 -2.93 54.67 -22.25
CA SER A 18 -1.76 54.53 -23.12
C SER A 18 -0.82 53.41 -22.65
N PHE A 19 -0.59 53.33 -21.34
CA PHE A 19 0.23 52.28 -20.74
C PHE A 19 -0.39 50.89 -20.90
N MET A 20 -1.70 50.76 -20.64
CA MET A 20 -2.42 49.50 -20.83
C MET A 20 -2.35 49.00 -22.29
N VAL A 21 -2.54 49.89 -23.28
CA VAL A 21 -2.42 49.53 -24.69
C VAL A 21 -0.99 49.08 -25.03
N PHE A 22 0.02 49.77 -24.51
CA PHE A 22 1.42 49.38 -24.72
C PHE A 22 1.70 47.98 -24.18
N PHE A 23 1.26 47.66 -22.96
CA PHE A 23 1.47 46.32 -22.39
C PHE A 23 0.75 45.22 -23.15
N VAL A 24 -0.46 45.49 -23.66
CA VAL A 24 -1.20 44.54 -24.50
C VAL A 24 -0.46 44.29 -25.81
N LEU A 25 0.09 45.33 -26.45
CA LEU A 25 0.89 45.17 -27.67
C LEU A 25 2.20 44.42 -27.42
N VAL A 26 2.91 44.72 -26.33
CA VAL A 26 4.13 43.99 -25.94
C VAL A 26 3.83 42.53 -25.64
N ALA A 27 2.74 42.24 -24.92
CA ALA A 27 2.30 40.87 -24.69
C ALA A 27 1.95 40.18 -26.01
N PHE A 28 1.26 40.85 -26.94
CA PHE A 28 1.01 40.29 -28.26
C PHE A 28 2.30 39.96 -29.01
N VAL A 29 3.34 40.80 -28.96
CA VAL A 29 4.62 40.50 -29.62
C VAL A 29 5.38 39.37 -28.94
N LEU A 30 5.39 39.30 -27.60
CA LEU A 30 6.11 38.26 -26.85
C LEU A 30 5.41 36.90 -26.87
N PHE A 31 4.08 36.89 -26.91
CA PHE A 31 3.26 35.67 -26.96
C PHE A 31 2.70 35.38 -28.35
N SER A 32 3.07 36.17 -29.36
CA SER A 32 2.87 35.77 -30.75
C SER A 32 3.61 34.45 -30.93
N PRO A 33 2.93 33.37 -31.34
CA PRO A 33 3.61 32.13 -31.66
C PRO A 33 4.65 32.46 -32.73
N SER A 34 5.93 32.37 -32.35
CA SER A 34 7.02 32.48 -33.30
C SER A 34 6.84 31.33 -34.29
N GLU A 35 6.32 31.63 -35.47
CA GLU A 35 6.39 30.76 -36.65
C GLU A 35 7.85 30.67 -37.13
N ASN A 36 8.75 30.27 -36.24
CA ASN A 36 10.07 29.75 -36.60
C ASN A 36 9.98 28.23 -36.70
N SER A 37 8.92 27.74 -37.32
CA SER A 37 8.91 26.39 -37.82
C SER A 37 9.44 26.46 -39.24
N ASN A 38 10.67 25.96 -39.44
CA ASN A 38 11.12 25.45 -40.74
C ASN A 38 10.26 24.24 -41.14
N TYR A 39 8.92 24.37 -41.13
CA TYR A 39 8.03 23.43 -41.77
C TYR A 39 8.13 23.71 -43.26
N ARG A 40 9.11 23.05 -43.91
CA ARG A 40 8.92 22.74 -45.32
C ARG A 40 7.64 21.89 -45.39
N PRO A 41 6.63 22.28 -46.18
CA PRO A 41 5.51 21.38 -46.44
C PRO A 41 6.09 20.10 -47.03
N TYR A 42 5.88 19.01 -46.31
CA TYR A 42 6.30 17.67 -46.69
C TYR A 42 5.74 17.38 -48.09
N ARG A 43 6.61 17.14 -49.08
CA ARG A 43 6.18 16.69 -50.42
C ARG A 43 6.25 15.16 -50.46
N PRO A 44 5.11 14.46 -50.52
CA PRO A 44 5.07 13.00 -50.68
C PRO A 44 5.67 12.53 -52.02
N GLU A 45 5.77 13.42 -53.01
CA GLU A 45 6.25 13.13 -54.38
C GLU A 45 7.69 12.60 -54.47
N LEU A 46 8.50 12.72 -53.42
CA LEU A 46 9.92 12.35 -53.41
C LEU A 46 10.21 10.90 -53.03
N TYR A 47 9.22 10.15 -52.50
CA TYR A 47 9.46 8.83 -51.91
C TYR A 47 8.45 7.82 -52.44
N ILE A 48 8.63 7.50 -53.71
CA ILE A 48 7.80 6.57 -54.46
C ILE A 48 8.73 5.44 -54.93
N ASP A 49 8.34 4.18 -54.73
CA ASP A 49 9.08 3.02 -55.23
C ASP A 49 9.07 2.94 -56.77
N ASP A 50 9.88 2.05 -57.35
CA ASP A 50 9.93 1.82 -58.81
C ASP A 50 8.57 1.43 -59.43
N SER A 51 7.58 1.10 -58.60
CA SER A 51 6.22 0.71 -58.98
C SER A 51 5.19 1.82 -58.79
N GLY A 52 5.59 3.03 -58.39
CA GLY A 52 4.68 4.15 -58.19
C GLY A 52 4.00 4.19 -56.81
N ASN A 53 4.40 3.37 -55.84
CA ASN A 53 3.79 3.32 -54.52
C ASN A 53 4.57 4.16 -53.49
N PRO A 54 3.89 4.84 -52.56
CA PRO A 54 4.55 5.63 -51.54
C PRO A 54 5.34 4.74 -50.57
N GLU A 55 6.64 4.97 -50.46
CA GLU A 55 7.56 4.19 -49.62
C GLU A 55 8.04 5.03 -48.43
N CYS A 56 8.15 4.40 -47.25
CA CYS A 56 8.70 5.06 -46.08
C CYS A 56 10.23 5.24 -46.27
N PRO A 57 10.75 6.47 -46.27
CA PRO A 57 12.17 6.75 -46.48
C PRO A 57 13.09 5.90 -45.59
N GLU A 58 14.25 5.49 -46.12
CA GLU A 58 15.22 4.69 -45.36
C GLU A 58 15.74 5.42 -44.11
N GLU A 59 15.88 6.74 -44.19
CA GLU A 59 16.25 7.60 -43.07
C GLU A 59 15.22 7.65 -41.93
N PHE A 60 13.99 7.20 -42.18
CA PHE A 60 12.93 7.13 -41.17
C PHE A 60 12.90 5.74 -40.52
N GLY A 61 12.89 5.74 -39.19
CA GLY A 61 12.71 4.52 -38.40
C GLY A 61 11.28 3.97 -38.53
N CYS A 62 10.30 4.82 -38.81
CA CYS A 62 8.89 4.45 -38.89
C CYS A 62 8.03 5.46 -39.67
N CYS A 63 6.88 5.00 -40.17
CA CYS A 63 5.88 5.82 -40.85
C CYS A 63 4.46 5.33 -40.53
N THR A 64 3.55 6.25 -40.23
CA THR A 64 2.10 5.99 -40.07
C THR A 64 1.40 6.14 -41.43
N GLY A 65 0.58 5.16 -41.79
CA GLY A 65 0.19 4.86 -43.18
C GLY A 65 -0.76 5.82 -43.91
N GLU A 66 -0.67 7.12 -43.67
CA GLU A 66 -1.49 8.11 -44.37
C GLU A 66 -0.84 8.59 -45.68
N PHE A 67 0.51 8.65 -45.72
CA PHE A 67 1.27 9.12 -46.89
C PHE A 67 2.38 8.17 -47.35
N TYR A 68 2.58 7.06 -46.63
CA TYR A 68 3.67 6.11 -46.82
C TYR A 68 3.20 4.69 -46.55
N LYS A 69 3.84 3.69 -47.18
CA LYS A 69 3.74 2.29 -46.73
C LYS A 69 4.13 2.19 -45.27
N GLN A 70 3.25 1.61 -44.44
CA GLN A 70 3.39 1.61 -43.00
C GLN A 70 4.67 0.87 -42.57
N LYS A 71 5.59 1.59 -41.91
CA LYS A 71 6.79 1.02 -41.27
C LYS A 71 6.59 1.10 -39.77
N LYS A 72 6.32 -0.03 -39.13
CA LYS A 72 6.01 -0.12 -37.70
C LYS A 72 7.30 -0.25 -36.88
N CYS A 73 7.32 0.40 -35.72
CA CYS A 73 8.34 0.15 -34.71
C CYS A 73 8.09 -1.20 -34.00
N TYR A 74 9.08 -1.65 -33.23
CA TYR A 74 8.90 -2.79 -32.33
C TYR A 74 7.77 -2.53 -31.31
N ALA A 75 7.19 -3.59 -30.75
CA ALA A 75 5.95 -3.54 -29.97
C ALA A 75 5.94 -2.55 -28.79
N TYR A 76 7.12 -2.19 -28.26
CA TYR A 76 7.31 -1.30 -27.11
C TYR A 76 7.72 0.13 -27.49
N GLN A 77 7.80 0.43 -28.78
CA GLN A 77 8.18 1.73 -29.31
C GLN A 77 6.96 2.42 -29.93
N ALA A 78 6.96 3.74 -29.91
CA ALA A 78 6.02 4.58 -30.62
C ALA A 78 6.74 5.28 -31.78
N CYS A 79 6.02 5.51 -32.87
CA CYS A 79 6.52 6.32 -33.97
C CYS A 79 6.29 7.79 -33.65
N ILE A 80 7.35 8.51 -33.28
CA ILE A 80 7.30 9.93 -32.92
C ILE A 80 8.27 10.66 -33.85
N ASN A 81 7.75 11.58 -34.67
CA ASN A 81 8.54 12.32 -35.67
C ASN A 81 9.41 11.41 -36.57
N PHE A 82 8.79 10.37 -37.13
CA PHE A 82 9.44 9.39 -38.02
C PHE A 82 10.57 8.56 -37.39
N LYS A 83 10.72 8.61 -36.06
CA LYS A 83 11.68 7.83 -35.29
C LYS A 83 10.97 6.90 -34.32
N CYS A 84 11.52 5.70 -34.16
CA CYS A 84 11.06 4.77 -33.14
C CYS A 84 11.64 5.17 -31.78
N GLN A 85 10.77 5.61 -30.88
CA GLN A 85 11.13 6.00 -29.52
C GLN A 85 10.50 5.03 -28.53
N ILE A 86 11.23 4.68 -27.48
CA ILE A 86 10.69 3.88 -26.37
C ILE A 86 9.59 4.71 -25.70
N ARG A 87 8.49 4.07 -25.31
CA ARG A 87 7.37 4.76 -24.67
C ARG A 87 7.77 5.21 -23.25
N GLU A 88 7.35 6.42 -22.88
CA GLU A 88 7.45 6.89 -21.50
C GLU A 88 6.61 6.01 -20.57
N CYS A 89 7.13 5.76 -19.37
CA CYS A 89 6.41 5.05 -18.32
C CYS A 89 5.34 5.94 -17.69
N THR A 90 4.06 5.69 -17.99
CA THR A 90 2.93 6.43 -17.40
C THR A 90 2.56 5.98 -15.99
N ALA A 91 3.13 4.86 -15.52
CA ALA A 91 2.87 4.28 -14.20
C ALA A 91 3.78 4.89 -13.11
N GLU A 92 3.66 4.42 -11.87
CA GLU A 92 4.53 4.86 -10.77
C GLU A 92 5.97 4.41 -11.00
N CYS A 93 6.16 3.20 -11.52
CA CYS A 93 7.48 2.66 -11.85
C CYS A 93 7.44 1.74 -13.08
N CYS A 94 8.58 1.61 -13.76
CA CYS A 94 8.79 0.67 -14.86
C CYS A 94 10.24 0.18 -14.82
N VAL A 95 10.44 -1.12 -14.61
CA VAL A 95 11.78 -1.75 -14.51
C VAL A 95 12.10 -2.63 -15.73
N LEU A 96 11.20 -2.70 -16.72
CA LEU A 96 11.33 -3.58 -17.90
C LEU A 96 11.73 -2.80 -19.16
N ASP A 97 12.43 -3.50 -20.09
CA ASP A 97 12.93 -3.05 -21.40
C ASP A 97 11.89 -2.44 -22.36
N ARG A 98 10.61 -2.43 -21.99
CA ARG A 98 9.50 -1.97 -22.82
C ARG A 98 9.14 -0.50 -22.61
N PHE A 99 9.67 0.12 -21.58
CA PHE A 99 9.43 1.53 -21.27
C PHE A 99 10.72 2.19 -20.83
N GLU A 100 10.77 3.51 -20.89
CA GLU A 100 11.83 4.25 -20.23
C GLU A 100 11.81 3.93 -18.72
N ARG A 101 12.99 3.61 -18.17
CA ARG A 101 13.11 3.11 -16.81
C ARG A 101 12.69 4.20 -15.82
N LYS A 102 11.70 3.88 -14.99
CA LYS A 102 11.22 4.75 -13.91
C LYS A 102 11.34 3.99 -12.59
N GLU A 103 12.26 4.44 -11.74
CA GLU A 103 12.56 3.80 -10.47
C GLU A 103 11.62 4.31 -9.36
N CYS A 104 11.42 3.46 -8.35
CA CYS A 104 10.69 3.86 -7.15
C CYS A 104 11.57 4.72 -6.23
N PRO A 105 10.94 5.54 -5.36
CA PRO A 105 11.64 6.19 -4.26
C PRO A 105 12.42 5.20 -3.40
N ALA A 106 13.44 5.69 -2.70
CA ALA A 106 14.28 4.87 -1.83
C ALA A 106 13.43 4.08 -0.81
N GLY A 107 13.75 2.79 -0.63
CA GLY A 107 13.03 1.89 0.29
C GLY A 107 11.78 1.23 -0.30
N LEU A 108 11.44 1.50 -1.56
CA LEU A 108 10.31 0.85 -2.25
C LEU A 108 10.81 0.00 -3.43
N VAL A 109 10.08 -1.08 -3.71
CA VAL A 109 10.31 -1.96 -4.85
C VAL A 109 9.18 -1.80 -5.86
N CYS A 110 9.52 -1.87 -7.15
CA CYS A 110 8.52 -1.83 -8.20
C CYS A 110 7.93 -3.23 -8.39
N ASP A 111 6.65 -3.40 -8.05
CA ASP A 111 5.89 -4.61 -8.29
C ASP A 111 4.68 -4.29 -9.18
N ARG A 112 4.68 -4.86 -10.38
CA ARG A 112 3.62 -4.66 -11.40
C ARG A 112 3.29 -3.17 -11.65
N TYR A 113 4.33 -2.37 -11.85
CA TYR A 113 4.25 -0.94 -12.15
C TYR A 113 3.80 -0.03 -10.98
N GLU A 114 3.71 -0.58 -9.76
CA GLU A 114 3.40 0.15 -8.53
C GLU A 114 4.59 0.09 -7.57
N CYS A 115 4.83 1.19 -6.85
CA CYS A 115 5.88 1.23 -5.84
C CYS A 115 5.35 0.72 -4.50
N LYS A 116 5.85 -0.43 -4.04
CA LYS A 116 5.41 -1.08 -2.80
C LYS A 116 6.57 -1.23 -1.84
N LYS A 117 6.25 -1.33 -0.55
CA LYS A 117 7.26 -1.76 0.43
C LYS A 117 7.71 -3.20 0.10
N PRO A 118 9.00 -3.51 0.27
CA PRO A 118 9.50 -4.87 0.13
C PRO A 118 8.81 -5.82 1.13
N GLU A 119 8.77 -7.11 0.79
CA GLU A 119 8.31 -8.13 1.71
C GLU A 119 9.26 -8.27 2.90
N CYS A 120 8.70 -8.50 4.09
CA CYS A 120 9.46 -8.73 5.31
C CYS A 120 10.31 -10.01 5.20
N PRO A 121 11.66 -9.91 5.26
CA PRO A 121 12.54 -11.07 5.16
C PRO A 121 12.58 -11.89 6.46
N TYR A 122 12.13 -11.33 7.57
CA TYR A 122 12.18 -11.95 8.90
C TYR A 122 10.94 -12.81 9.19
N SER A 123 10.90 -13.41 10.38
CA SER A 123 9.74 -14.19 10.85
C SER A 123 8.52 -13.28 11.04
N CYS A 124 8.75 -12.06 11.53
CA CYS A 124 7.76 -11.00 11.64
C CYS A 124 8.39 -9.62 11.45
N CYS A 125 7.60 -8.67 10.97
CA CYS A 125 7.93 -7.25 10.91
C CYS A 125 6.62 -6.51 11.26
N GLU A 126 6.41 -6.22 12.54
CA GLU A 126 5.22 -5.47 12.97
C GLU A 126 5.61 -4.01 13.17
N ASN A 127 4.92 -3.11 12.47
CA ASN A 127 5.17 -1.65 12.53
C ASN A 127 6.53 -1.21 11.99
N GLU A 128 7.19 -2.03 11.17
CA GLU A 128 8.42 -1.60 10.51
C GLU A 128 8.11 -0.66 9.34
N SER A 129 8.72 0.53 9.36
CA SER A 129 8.56 1.51 8.28
C SER A 129 9.14 1.02 6.95
N GLU A 130 10.14 0.13 7.00
CA GLU A 130 10.92 -0.34 5.86
C GLU A 130 10.27 -1.49 5.08
N TYR A 131 9.51 -2.37 5.74
CA TYR A 131 8.91 -3.56 5.13
C TYR A 131 7.38 -3.54 5.19
N ARG A 132 6.75 -4.39 4.39
CA ARG A 132 5.32 -4.70 4.56
C ARG A 132 5.13 -5.50 5.85
N ASP A 133 4.07 -5.17 6.58
CA ASP A 133 3.75 -5.84 7.84
C ASP A 133 3.61 -7.36 7.66
N LYS A 134 4.25 -8.10 8.56
CA LYS A 134 4.18 -9.57 8.63
C LYS A 134 4.05 -9.98 10.08
N SER A 135 2.89 -10.52 10.44
CA SER A 135 2.59 -10.96 11.79
C SER A 135 2.92 -12.44 12.00
N CYS A 136 3.13 -12.81 13.27
CA CYS A 136 3.36 -14.18 13.66
C CYS A 136 2.08 -15.02 13.58
N LYS A 137 2.22 -16.31 13.25
CA LYS A 137 1.10 -17.27 13.28
C LYS A 137 0.81 -17.73 14.72
N ASN A 138 -0.41 -18.21 14.97
CA ASN A 138 -0.82 -18.91 16.19
C ASN A 138 -0.51 -18.16 17.50
N ASN A 139 -0.92 -16.89 17.60
CA ASN A 139 -0.81 -16.03 18.79
C ASN A 139 0.61 -15.87 19.37
N LEU A 140 1.65 -16.25 18.61
CA LEU A 140 3.03 -15.91 18.93
C LEU A 140 3.20 -14.39 18.92
N GLU A 141 4.13 -13.88 19.71
CA GLU A 141 4.44 -12.46 19.79
C GLU A 141 5.68 -12.15 18.95
N CYS A 142 5.61 -11.09 18.16
CA CYS A 142 6.77 -10.57 17.46
C CYS A 142 7.64 -9.81 18.47
N THR A 143 8.87 -10.26 18.63
CA THR A 143 9.85 -9.61 19.51
C THR A 143 10.64 -8.55 18.77
N ASN A 144 11.36 -7.70 19.52
CA ASN A 144 12.21 -6.65 18.96
C ASN A 144 13.33 -7.17 18.04
N SER A 145 13.60 -8.47 18.01
CA SER A 145 14.54 -9.13 17.10
C SER A 145 13.89 -9.61 15.80
N ASN A 146 12.64 -9.21 15.51
CA ASN A 146 11.89 -9.64 14.33
C ASN A 146 11.68 -11.17 14.26
N GLU A 147 11.67 -11.79 15.45
CA GLU A 147 11.45 -13.21 15.67
C GLU A 147 10.13 -13.45 16.40
N CYS A 148 9.44 -14.53 16.03
CA CYS A 148 8.20 -14.96 16.65
C CYS A 148 8.49 -15.84 17.86
N HIS A 149 8.07 -15.42 19.04
CA HIS A 149 8.24 -16.16 20.28
C HIS A 149 6.92 -16.57 20.91
N VAL A 150 6.97 -17.68 21.63
CA VAL A 150 5.88 -18.14 22.49
C VAL A 150 5.76 -17.19 23.68
N ARG A 151 4.55 -16.71 23.97
CA ARG A 151 4.29 -15.80 25.08
C ARG A 151 4.48 -16.50 26.42
N GLU A 152 4.96 -15.75 27.42
CA GLU A 152 4.96 -16.25 28.78
C GLU A 152 3.52 -16.33 29.33
N CYS A 153 3.23 -17.43 30.02
CA CYS A 153 1.97 -17.58 30.73
C CYS A 153 1.90 -16.58 31.88
N LYS A 154 1.00 -15.60 31.79
CA LYS A 154 0.76 -14.60 32.86
C LYS A 154 -0.20 -15.10 33.95
N ASN A 155 -0.86 -16.23 33.71
CA ASN A 155 -1.85 -16.81 34.59
C ASN A 155 -1.24 -17.94 35.43
N GLN A 156 -2.04 -18.57 36.30
CA GLN A 156 -1.58 -19.71 37.12
C GLN A 156 -1.27 -20.95 36.27
N CYS A 157 -1.96 -21.09 35.14
CA CYS A 157 -1.75 -22.16 34.17
C CYS A 157 -2.08 -21.68 32.74
N CYS A 158 -1.51 -22.33 31.74
CA CYS A 158 -1.78 -22.06 30.31
C CYS A 158 -1.77 -23.34 29.47
N GLU A 159 -2.12 -24.47 30.08
CA GLU A 159 -2.17 -25.77 29.40
C GLU A 159 -3.14 -25.74 28.21
N GLY A 160 -2.68 -26.19 27.04
CA GLY A 160 -3.48 -26.26 25.82
C GLY A 160 -3.82 -24.92 25.16
N ILE A 161 -3.30 -23.79 25.66
CA ILE A 161 -3.51 -22.47 25.03
C ILE A 161 -2.41 -22.23 23.98
N GLU A 162 -2.79 -22.27 22.70
CA GLU A 162 -1.87 -21.98 21.60
C GLU A 162 -1.22 -20.59 21.72
N GLY A 163 0.09 -20.55 21.54
CA GLY A 163 0.88 -19.32 21.60
C GLY A 163 1.41 -18.95 22.99
N TYR A 164 1.12 -19.76 24.03
CA TYR A 164 1.69 -19.60 25.37
C TYR A 164 2.60 -20.75 25.76
N ARG A 165 3.58 -20.47 26.62
CA ARG A 165 4.39 -21.50 27.25
C ARG A 165 3.50 -22.29 28.21
N GLU A 166 3.50 -23.62 28.07
CA GLU A 166 2.73 -24.49 28.94
C GLU A 166 3.17 -24.32 30.41
N VAL A 167 2.19 -24.09 31.28
CA VAL A 167 2.33 -24.09 32.73
C VAL A 167 1.20 -24.96 33.26
N LEU A 168 1.58 -26.02 33.97
CA LEU A 168 0.66 -27.03 34.50
C LEU A 168 0.27 -26.70 35.95
N CYS A 169 -0.96 -27.03 36.30
CA CYS A 169 -1.43 -26.95 37.68
C CYS A 169 -0.84 -28.08 38.54
N PRO A 170 -0.63 -27.84 39.85
CA PRO A 170 -0.27 -28.92 40.76
C PRO A 170 -1.42 -29.91 40.88
N ALA A 171 -1.12 -31.21 40.72
CA ALA A 171 -2.13 -32.25 40.89
C ALA A 171 -2.77 -32.19 42.29
N PRO A 172 -4.10 -32.36 42.42
CA PRO A 172 -5.04 -32.83 41.39
C PRO A 172 -5.80 -31.71 40.64
N GLN A 173 -5.30 -30.47 40.65
CA GLN A 173 -6.00 -29.33 40.04
C GLN A 173 -5.94 -29.37 38.50
N GLU A 174 -6.97 -28.82 37.87
CA GLU A 174 -7.12 -28.69 36.42
C GLU A 174 -7.07 -27.21 36.01
N CYS A 175 -6.55 -26.93 34.81
CA CYS A 175 -6.46 -25.58 34.30
C CYS A 175 -7.78 -25.12 33.66
N ASN A 176 -8.51 -24.23 34.34
CA ASN A 176 -9.75 -23.64 33.85
C ASN A 176 -9.55 -22.15 33.58
N ASN A 177 -9.54 -21.75 32.31
CA ASN A 177 -9.35 -20.35 31.88
C ASN A 177 -8.14 -19.65 32.51
N GLY A 178 -7.05 -20.40 32.72
CA GLY A 178 -5.81 -19.92 33.29
C GLY A 178 -5.74 -19.93 34.83
N ILE A 179 -6.78 -20.41 35.50
CA ILE A 179 -6.81 -20.58 36.95
C ILE A 179 -6.74 -22.07 37.25
N CYS A 180 -5.93 -22.44 38.24
CA CYS A 180 -5.90 -23.80 38.73
C CYS A 180 -7.07 -24.04 39.68
N GLU A 181 -8.01 -24.88 39.28
CA GLU A 181 -9.19 -25.20 40.05
C GLU A 181 -9.19 -26.68 40.44
N LYS A 182 -9.75 -27.01 41.60
CA LYS A 182 -10.01 -28.42 41.94
C LYS A 182 -11.05 -29.00 40.97
N PRO A 183 -10.93 -30.27 40.60
CA PRO A 183 -11.93 -30.94 39.78
C PRO A 183 -13.27 -31.05 40.51
N GLU A 184 -14.34 -31.23 39.75
CA GLU A 184 -15.68 -31.47 40.28
C GLU A 184 -15.72 -32.79 41.05
N CYS A 185 -16.46 -32.79 42.17
CA CYS A 185 -16.62 -34.00 42.99
C CYS A 185 -17.42 -35.07 42.22
N THR A 186 -16.74 -36.16 41.85
CA THR A 186 -17.35 -37.31 41.16
C THR A 186 -18.21 -38.18 42.08
N ALA A 187 -18.01 -38.07 43.40
CA ALA A 187 -18.78 -38.80 44.41
C ALA A 187 -20.15 -38.15 44.70
N ARG A 188 -20.92 -38.73 45.65
CA ARG A 188 -22.21 -38.16 46.06
C ARG A 188 -22.04 -36.85 46.82
N CYS A 189 -20.96 -36.72 47.59
CA CYS A 189 -20.58 -35.49 48.26
C CYS A 189 -19.07 -35.39 48.44
N CYS A 190 -18.57 -34.18 48.57
CA CYS A 190 -17.20 -33.88 48.97
C CYS A 190 -17.24 -32.76 50.00
N MET A 191 -16.47 -32.89 51.08
CA MET A 191 -16.41 -31.88 52.14
C MET A 191 -15.74 -30.61 51.61
N ALA A 192 -16.08 -29.45 52.17
CA ALA A 192 -15.48 -28.16 51.81
C ALA A 192 -13.94 -28.15 51.90
N ASN A 193 -13.39 -28.94 52.83
CA ASN A 193 -11.95 -29.05 53.08
C ASN A 193 -11.31 -30.26 52.38
N ASP A 194 -12.01 -30.93 51.45
CA ASP A 194 -11.42 -32.04 50.68
C ASP A 194 -10.23 -31.50 49.87
N PRO A 195 -9.00 -32.04 50.01
CA PRO A 195 -7.83 -31.54 49.30
C PRO A 195 -7.92 -31.73 47.79
N ASP A 196 -8.72 -32.71 47.34
CA ASP A 196 -8.68 -33.20 45.96
C ASP A 196 -9.83 -32.67 45.09
N TYR A 197 -11.00 -32.38 45.66
CA TYR A 197 -12.20 -32.03 44.90
C TYR A 197 -12.88 -30.74 45.38
N LYS A 198 -13.65 -30.11 44.49
CA LYS A 198 -14.60 -29.04 44.85
C LYS A 198 -15.65 -29.56 45.83
N GLU A 199 -16.15 -28.67 46.68
CA GLU A 199 -17.23 -29.00 47.60
C GLU A 199 -18.48 -29.44 46.84
N LYS A 200 -19.11 -30.52 47.32
CA LYS A 200 -20.40 -30.97 46.84
C LYS A 200 -21.25 -31.37 48.04
N SER A 201 -22.22 -30.52 48.36
CA SER A 201 -23.07 -30.68 49.52
C SER A 201 -24.15 -31.75 49.29
N CYS A 202 -24.59 -32.40 50.37
CA CYS A 202 -25.71 -33.32 50.34
C CYS A 202 -27.06 -32.58 50.35
N PRO A 203 -28.17 -33.25 49.97
CA PRO A 203 -29.52 -32.76 50.17
C PRO A 203 -29.81 -32.36 51.63
N PRO A 204 -30.86 -31.54 51.87
CA PRO A 204 -31.32 -31.22 53.22
C PRO A 204 -31.58 -32.51 54.02
N HIS A 205 -31.18 -32.54 55.30
CA HIS A 205 -31.28 -33.67 56.24
C HIS A 205 -30.24 -34.79 56.10
N GLU A 206 -29.25 -34.65 55.22
CA GLU A 206 -28.12 -35.58 55.11
C GLU A 206 -26.79 -34.91 55.53
N ASN A 207 -25.82 -35.73 55.93
CA ASN A 207 -24.44 -35.33 56.19
C ASN A 207 -23.51 -36.08 55.23
N CYS A 208 -22.45 -35.40 54.77
CA CYS A 208 -21.41 -36.05 54.00
C CYS A 208 -20.48 -36.83 54.93
N VAL A 209 -20.45 -38.16 54.80
CA VAL A 209 -19.54 -39.05 55.54
C VAL A 209 -18.85 -39.96 54.53
N GLY A 210 -17.52 -39.89 54.44
CA GLY A 210 -16.75 -40.75 53.53
C GLY A 210 -17.16 -40.62 52.06
N ARG A 211 -17.48 -39.40 51.60
CA ARG A 211 -17.97 -39.07 50.24
C ARG A 211 -19.36 -39.65 49.88
N VAL A 212 -20.11 -40.09 50.88
CA VAL A 212 -21.50 -40.54 50.74
C VAL A 212 -22.41 -39.68 51.62
N CYS A 213 -23.60 -39.38 51.13
CA CYS A 213 -24.61 -38.70 51.93
C CYS A 213 -25.37 -39.69 52.81
N VAL A 214 -25.39 -39.41 54.12
CA VAL A 214 -26.01 -40.25 55.14
C VAL A 214 -27.07 -39.44 55.87
N ILE A 215 -28.26 -40.02 56.04
CA ILE A 215 -29.39 -39.39 56.73
C ILE A 215 -28.99 -39.07 58.17
N LYS A 216 -29.29 -37.85 58.61
CA LYS A 216 -29.19 -37.45 60.02
C LYS A 216 -30.26 -38.19 60.83
N PHE A 217 -29.87 -39.24 61.54
CA PHE A 217 -30.70 -39.79 62.62
C PHE A 217 -30.58 -38.83 63.80
N PHE A 218 -31.52 -37.89 63.89
CA PHE A 218 -31.77 -37.11 65.11
C PHE A 218 -32.58 -37.95 66.09
#